data_AF-A0A8B6G4Y3-F1
#
_entry.id   AF-A0A8B6G4Y3-F1
#
_cell.length_a   1.000
_cell.length_b   1.000
_cell.length_c   1.000
_cell.angle_alpha   90.00
_cell.angle_beta   90.00
_cell.angle_gamma   90.00
#
_symmetry.space_group_name_H-M   'P 1'
#
loop_
_entity.id
_entity.type
_entity.pdbx_description
1 polymer ?
#
loop_
_entity_poly.entity_id
_entity_poly.type
_entity_poly.pdbx_seq_one_letter_code
_entity_poly.pdbx_strand_id
1 'polypeptide(L)'
;MGKTVRMSQRSYTSPYAAKKSLRSSAQYRKQASVSGSQQSDKVYCFNTNSGTEQSNSLTVDTNGQLIIQTKLSKKITDINTLIDAFLIYTSIYVGVHLEDTQNILKYMYSVKLGASRSIGLGWKVYDQQFRLKKARNPAMSWATVDQELWLLYIHTVQPNVPSYGVNMVNTNRKCYEFNNIGTCMLPQCRYIHKCLRCNGPHPAINCRVPQNEAGLRMGNF
;
A
#
# COMPACT_ATOMS: atom_id res chain seq x y z
N MET A 1 23.41 53.91 38.04
CA MET A 1 21.98 53.59 37.86
C MET A 1 21.36 54.75 37.08
N GLY A 2 20.78 54.69 35.88
CA GLY A 2 20.70 53.72 34.80
C GLY A 2 20.33 54.55 33.56
N LYS A 3 21.02 54.34 32.41
CA LYS A 3 20.78 55.11 31.18
C LYS A 3 19.61 54.49 30.41
N THR A 4 18.54 55.24 30.19
CA THR A 4 17.39 54.86 29.37
C THR A 4 17.70 55.05 27.88
N VAL A 5 17.68 53.94 27.13
CA VAL A 5 17.86 53.92 25.67
C VAL A 5 16.47 54.06 25.02
N ARG A 6 16.27 55.13 24.24
CA ARG A 6 15.09 55.29 23.37
C ARG A 6 15.25 54.40 22.14
N MET A 7 14.41 53.38 22.00
CA MET A 7 14.29 52.60 20.76
C MET A 7 13.40 53.35 19.76
N SER A 8 13.96 53.65 18.60
CA SER A 8 13.30 54.22 17.42
C SER A 8 12.48 53.14 16.71
N GLN A 9 11.18 53.37 16.51
CA GLN A 9 10.31 52.52 15.70
C GLN A 9 10.60 52.77 14.22
N ARG A 10 11.11 51.76 13.52
CA ARG A 10 11.15 51.72 12.04
C ARG A 10 9.92 51.00 11.53
N SER A 11 9.00 51.76 10.95
CA SER A 11 7.95 51.30 10.05
C SER A 11 8.57 50.76 8.76
N TYR A 12 8.45 49.46 8.50
CA TYR A 12 8.75 48.86 7.21
C TYR A 12 7.44 48.63 6.43
N THR A 13 7.27 49.39 5.37
CA THR A 13 6.22 49.20 4.35
C THR A 13 6.62 48.03 3.44
N SER A 14 5.70 47.08 3.24
CA SER A 14 5.86 45.95 2.31
C SER A 14 5.46 46.37 0.88
N PRO A 15 6.32 46.20 -0.14
CA PRO A 15 6.05 46.72 -1.48
C PRO A 15 5.46 45.72 -2.50
N TYR A 16 4.93 44.56 -2.12
CA TYR A 16 4.35 43.61 -3.09
C TYR A 16 2.84 43.45 -2.94
N ALA A 17 2.11 44.52 -3.27
CA ALA A 17 0.71 44.48 -3.66
C ALA A 17 0.61 44.61 -5.18
N ALA A 18 0.42 43.50 -5.90
CA ALA A 18 0.08 43.51 -7.33
C ALA A 18 -1.35 43.01 -7.52
N LYS A 19 -2.22 43.90 -7.99
CA LYS A 19 -3.63 43.63 -8.33
C LYS A 19 -3.75 43.12 -9.78
N LYS A 20 -4.76 42.24 -9.96
CA LYS A 20 -5.54 41.91 -11.18
C LYS A 20 -4.92 41.02 -12.28
N SER A 21 -5.45 39.79 -12.33
CA SER A 21 -5.99 39.21 -13.58
C SER A 21 -7.24 38.37 -13.25
N LEU A 22 -8.34 39.06 -13.00
CA LEU A 22 -9.70 38.49 -12.90
C LEU A 22 -10.27 38.43 -14.32
N ARG A 23 -9.95 37.39 -15.11
CA ARG A 23 -10.64 37.15 -16.39
C ARG A 23 -10.68 35.70 -16.91
N SER A 24 -10.24 34.68 -16.17
CA SER A 24 -10.44 33.27 -16.59
C SER A 24 -11.37 32.43 -15.69
N SER A 25 -11.75 32.92 -14.51
CA SER A 25 -12.55 32.13 -13.54
C SER A 25 -14.07 32.12 -13.81
N ALA A 26 -14.55 32.98 -14.71
CA ALA A 26 -15.98 33.09 -15.03
C ALA A 26 -16.45 32.05 -16.06
N GLN A 27 -15.53 31.43 -16.81
CA GLN A 27 -15.86 30.48 -17.87
C GLN A 27 -16.11 29.06 -17.36
N TYR A 28 -15.65 28.73 -16.14
CA TYR A 28 -15.90 27.42 -15.52
C TYR A 28 -17.20 27.37 -14.69
N ARG A 29 -17.83 28.51 -14.36
CA ARG A 29 -19.06 28.55 -13.56
C ARG A 29 -20.36 28.36 -14.34
N LYS A 30 -20.33 28.36 -15.68
CA LYS A 30 -21.56 28.31 -16.52
C LYS A 30 -21.96 26.92 -17.00
N GLN A 31 -21.29 25.84 -16.58
CA GLN A 31 -21.69 24.46 -16.90
C GLN A 31 -22.28 23.68 -15.70
N ALA A 32 -22.39 24.30 -14.52
CA ALA A 32 -22.85 23.63 -13.30
C ALA A 32 -24.35 23.88 -12.98
N SER A 33 -25.18 24.15 -14.00
CA SER A 33 -26.59 24.47 -13.78
C SER A 33 -27.52 23.81 -14.80
N VAL A 34 -27.41 22.50 -15.01
CA VAL A 34 -28.52 21.64 -15.49
C VAL A 34 -28.31 20.24 -14.94
N SER A 35 -29.40 19.62 -14.46
CA SER A 35 -29.53 18.25 -13.91
C SER A 35 -28.98 18.03 -12.50
N GLY A 36 -29.88 18.22 -11.53
CA GLY A 36 -29.72 17.71 -10.18
C GLY A 36 -29.91 16.19 -10.10
N SER A 37 -29.50 15.70 -8.91
CA SER A 37 -29.82 14.42 -8.28
C SER A 37 -29.19 13.14 -8.85
N GLN A 38 -28.29 12.55 -8.04
CA GLN A 38 -27.93 11.12 -7.97
C GLN A 38 -26.75 10.55 -8.81
N GLN A 39 -25.86 11.37 -9.38
CA GLN A 39 -24.75 10.85 -10.21
C GLN A 39 -23.31 11.11 -9.67
N SER A 40 -23.11 11.58 -8.44
CA SER A 40 -21.76 11.93 -7.93
C SER A 40 -21.00 10.81 -7.21
N ASP A 41 -21.65 9.72 -6.82
CA ASP A 41 -21.06 8.81 -5.81
C ASP A 41 -20.46 7.51 -6.38
N LYS A 42 -20.42 7.33 -7.72
CA LYS A 42 -20.00 6.07 -8.34
C LYS A 42 -18.54 5.98 -8.80
N VAL A 43 -17.71 7.03 -8.68
CA VAL A 43 -16.48 7.11 -9.51
C VAL A 43 -15.14 6.87 -8.79
N TYR A 44 -15.04 6.85 -7.45
CA TYR A 44 -13.69 6.78 -6.81
C TYR A 44 -13.41 5.54 -5.95
N CYS A 45 -14.23 4.51 -6.05
CA CYS A 45 -13.90 3.20 -5.47
C CYS A 45 -12.99 2.44 -6.44
N PHE A 46 -11.67 2.62 -6.32
CA PHE A 46 -10.69 1.74 -6.96
C PHE A 46 -10.86 0.33 -6.39
N ASN A 47 -11.62 -0.50 -7.10
CA ASN A 47 -11.73 -1.91 -6.80
C ASN A 47 -10.45 -2.59 -7.31
N THR A 48 -9.68 -3.25 -6.44
CA THR A 48 -8.78 -4.30 -6.93
C THR A 48 -8.83 -5.59 -6.12
N ASN A 49 -9.59 -6.57 -6.59
CA ASN A 49 -9.51 -7.96 -6.17
C ASN A 49 -8.07 -8.49 -6.32
N SER A 50 -7.64 -9.28 -5.35
CA SER A 50 -6.38 -10.02 -5.34
C SER A 50 -6.42 -11.18 -6.35
N GLY A 51 -6.37 -10.83 -7.63
CA GLY A 51 -6.24 -11.68 -8.81
C GLY A 51 -5.97 -10.77 -10.00
N THR A 52 -5.38 -11.24 -11.10
CA THR A 52 -5.26 -10.43 -12.34
C THR A 52 -6.62 -9.84 -12.73
N GLU A 53 -6.80 -8.54 -12.59
CA GLU A 53 -8.07 -7.89 -12.91
C GLU A 53 -8.01 -7.38 -14.34
N GLN A 54 -8.73 -8.08 -15.20
CA GLN A 54 -9.14 -7.57 -16.50
C GLN A 54 -10.35 -6.68 -16.24
N SER A 55 -10.22 -5.37 -16.42
CA SER A 55 -11.40 -4.50 -16.42
C SER A 55 -12.05 -4.60 -17.80
N ASN A 56 -13.14 -5.34 -17.87
CA ASN A 56 -13.93 -5.50 -19.08
C ASN A 56 -14.77 -4.24 -19.27
N SER A 57 -14.40 -3.43 -20.25
CA SER A 57 -15.16 -2.25 -20.66
C SER A 57 -16.17 -2.69 -21.73
N LEU A 58 -17.45 -2.57 -21.43
CA LEU A 58 -18.51 -2.75 -22.42
C LEU A 58 -18.52 -1.52 -23.34
N THR A 59 -18.26 -1.70 -24.63
CA THR A 59 -18.37 -0.62 -25.62
C THR A 59 -19.32 -1.05 -26.73
N VAL A 60 -19.98 -0.07 -27.36
CA VAL A 60 -20.83 -0.33 -28.53
C VAL A 60 -19.99 -0.11 -29.77
N ASP A 61 -19.89 -1.13 -30.62
CA ASP A 61 -19.23 -1.03 -31.92
C ASP A 61 -20.04 -0.13 -32.89
N THR A 62 -19.43 0.31 -33.98
CA THR A 62 -20.07 1.11 -35.04
C THR A 62 -21.30 0.42 -35.65
N ASN A 63 -21.38 -0.91 -35.50
CA ASN A 63 -22.50 -1.75 -35.92
C ASN A 63 -23.60 -1.91 -34.85
N GLY A 64 -23.53 -1.18 -33.72
CA GLY A 64 -24.50 -1.25 -32.63
C GLY A 64 -24.36 -2.48 -31.73
N GLN A 65 -23.30 -3.28 -31.88
CA GLN A 65 -23.07 -4.50 -31.10
C GLN A 65 -22.31 -4.20 -29.82
N LEU A 66 -22.68 -4.85 -28.72
CA LEU A 66 -21.96 -4.77 -27.45
C LEU A 66 -20.70 -5.64 -27.53
N ILE A 67 -19.52 -5.00 -27.55
CA ILE A 67 -18.23 -5.66 -27.50
C ILE A 67 -17.60 -5.52 -26.12
N ILE A 68 -16.99 -6.60 -25.64
CA ILE A 68 -16.23 -6.61 -24.39
C ILE A 68 -14.77 -6.29 -24.73
N GLN A 69 -14.32 -5.10 -24.38
CA GLN A 69 -12.92 -4.74 -24.51
C GLN A 69 -12.20 -5.00 -23.18
N THR A 70 -11.26 -5.92 -23.17
CA THR A 70 -10.33 -6.14 -22.06
C THR A 70 -9.34 -4.98 -22.00
N LYS A 71 -9.55 -4.02 -21.09
CA LYS A 71 -8.55 -2.98 -20.83
C LYS A 71 -7.52 -3.50 -19.83
N LEU A 72 -6.25 -3.39 -20.21
CA LEU A 72 -5.13 -3.58 -19.29
C LEU A 72 -5.07 -2.38 -18.35
N SER A 73 -5.66 -2.53 -17.16
CA SER A 73 -5.57 -1.53 -16.11
C SER A 73 -4.20 -1.62 -15.43
N LYS A 74 -3.47 -0.49 -15.39
CA LYS A 74 -2.23 -0.39 -14.61
C LYS A 74 -2.58 -0.49 -13.13
N LYS A 75 -2.14 -1.56 -12.48
CA LYS A 75 -2.31 -1.72 -11.04
C LYS A 75 -1.40 -0.75 -10.29
N ILE A 76 -1.97 0.01 -9.37
CA ILE A 76 -1.20 0.80 -8.41
C ILE A 76 -0.58 -0.19 -7.42
N THR A 77 0.74 -0.33 -7.47
CA THR A 77 1.54 -1.16 -6.55
C THR A 77 2.54 -0.35 -5.75
N ASP A 78 2.78 0.91 -6.11
CA ASP A 78 3.71 1.80 -5.45
C ASP A 78 2.98 2.90 -4.67
N ILE A 79 3.52 3.24 -3.50
CA ILE A 79 2.94 4.26 -2.62
C ILE A 79 3.00 5.65 -3.26
N ASN A 80 4.06 6.01 -3.96
CA ASN A 80 4.16 7.35 -4.56
C ASN A 80 3.13 7.49 -5.69
N THR A 81 2.95 6.45 -6.50
CA THR A 81 1.88 6.43 -7.52
C THR A 81 0.48 6.62 -6.91
N LEU A 82 0.22 6.02 -5.74
CA LEU A 82 -1.05 6.25 -5.04
C LEU A 82 -1.17 7.70 -4.55
N ILE A 83 -0.12 8.25 -3.97
CA ILE A 83 -0.10 9.62 -3.44
C ILE A 83 -0.29 10.65 -4.57
N ASP A 84 0.38 10.48 -5.72
CA ASP A 84 0.22 11.36 -6.89
C ASP A 84 -1.23 11.36 -7.39
N ALA A 85 -1.83 10.18 -7.54
CA ALA A 85 -3.24 10.05 -7.90
C ALA A 85 -4.16 10.68 -6.84
N PHE A 86 -3.84 10.50 -5.56
CA PHE A 86 -4.61 11.03 -4.45
C PHE A 86 -4.51 12.57 -4.34
N LEU A 87 -3.39 13.17 -4.73
CA LEU A 87 -3.24 14.63 -4.80
C LEU A 87 -4.14 15.24 -5.88
N ILE A 88 -4.25 14.59 -7.04
CA ILE A 88 -5.20 15.00 -8.09
C ILE A 88 -6.62 14.94 -7.55
N TYR A 89 -6.99 13.83 -6.91
CA TYR A 89 -8.30 13.67 -6.27
C TYR A 89 -8.54 14.76 -5.21
N THR A 90 -7.57 15.01 -4.34
CA THR A 90 -7.65 16.02 -3.28
C THR A 90 -7.90 17.40 -3.87
N SER A 91 -7.20 17.77 -4.95
CA SER A 91 -7.35 19.08 -5.61
C SER A 91 -8.78 19.36 -6.08
N ILE A 92 -9.51 18.32 -6.51
CA ILE A 92 -10.90 18.40 -6.94
C ILE A 92 -11.83 18.37 -5.72
N TYR A 93 -11.59 17.45 -4.78
CA TYR A 93 -12.41 17.25 -3.59
C TYR A 93 -12.49 18.50 -2.72
N VAL A 94 -11.36 19.16 -2.45
CA VAL A 94 -11.34 20.39 -1.64
C VAL A 94 -12.01 21.56 -2.33
N GLY A 95 -12.21 21.52 -3.65
CA GLY A 95 -12.95 22.53 -4.38
C GLY A 95 -14.42 22.63 -3.97
N VAL A 96 -14.97 21.56 -3.38
CA VAL A 96 -16.35 21.49 -2.87
C VAL A 96 -16.38 21.39 -1.34
N HIS A 97 -15.39 20.73 -0.72
CA HIS A 97 -15.31 20.46 0.72
C HIS A 97 -14.08 21.12 1.35
N LEU A 98 -14.09 22.45 1.46
CA LEU A 98 -12.95 23.22 1.97
C LEU A 98 -12.65 22.91 3.44
N GLU A 99 -13.69 22.64 4.23
CA GLU A 99 -13.61 22.28 5.64
C GLU A 99 -12.81 21.00 5.90
N ASP A 100 -12.72 20.12 4.90
CA ASP A 100 -12.03 18.83 5.00
C ASP A 100 -10.56 18.89 4.56
N THR A 101 -10.06 20.04 4.10
CA THR A 101 -8.71 20.17 3.50
C THR A 101 -7.60 19.61 4.40
N GLN A 102 -7.62 19.95 5.69
CA GLN A 102 -6.60 19.42 6.62
C GLN A 102 -6.81 17.93 6.91
N ASN A 103 -8.08 17.50 6.97
CA ASN A 103 -8.44 16.13 7.29
C ASN A 103 -7.98 15.16 6.20
N ILE A 104 -8.19 15.52 4.93
CA ILE A 104 -7.77 14.70 3.78
C ILE A 104 -6.25 14.65 3.63
N LEU A 105 -5.54 15.73 3.94
CA LEU A 105 -4.07 15.73 3.98
C LEU A 105 -3.53 14.85 5.11
N LYS A 106 -4.18 14.88 6.27
CA LYS A 106 -3.84 14.00 7.39
C LYS A 106 -4.07 12.52 7.03
N TYR A 107 -5.17 12.20 6.36
CA TYR A 107 -5.41 10.86 5.84
C TYR A 107 -4.30 10.41 4.89
N MET A 108 -3.92 11.26 3.94
CA MET A 108 -2.83 10.97 3.00
C MET A 108 -1.52 10.65 3.73
N TYR A 109 -1.19 11.41 4.78
CA TYR A 109 -0.06 11.11 5.66
C TYR A 109 -0.23 9.76 6.38
N SER A 110 -1.41 9.44 6.92
CA SER A 110 -1.68 8.16 7.57
C SER A 110 -1.49 6.96 6.64
N VAL A 111 -1.92 7.05 5.38
CA VAL A 111 -1.70 5.99 4.38
C VAL A 111 -0.21 5.83 4.07
N LYS A 112 0.52 6.95 3.89
CA LYS A 112 1.98 6.93 3.69
C LYS A 112 2.72 6.32 4.88
N LEU A 113 2.29 6.62 6.11
CA LEU A 113 2.82 6.02 7.33
C LEU A 113 2.47 4.52 7.43
N GLY A 114 1.28 4.14 6.99
CA GLY A 114 0.90 2.73 6.88
C GLY A 114 1.82 1.99 5.92
N ALA A 115 2.14 2.57 4.77
CA ALA A 115 3.04 1.99 3.78
C ALA A 115 4.46 1.82 4.29
N SER A 116 4.98 2.76 5.09
CA SER A 116 6.32 2.61 5.69
C SER A 116 6.39 1.59 6.83
N ARG A 117 5.24 1.19 7.40
CA ARG A 117 5.14 0.24 8.52
C ARG A 117 4.71 -1.16 8.08
N SER A 118 3.90 -1.27 7.04
CA SER A 118 3.37 -2.56 6.58
C SER A 118 4.38 -3.29 5.70
N ILE A 119 4.47 -4.60 5.85
CA ILE A 119 5.16 -5.46 4.88
C ILE A 119 4.20 -5.74 3.72
N GLY A 120 4.65 -5.51 2.49
CA GLY A 120 3.84 -5.73 1.28
C GLY A 120 2.84 -4.60 1.01
N LEU A 121 1.64 -4.98 0.54
CA LEU A 121 0.60 -4.03 0.08
C LEU A 121 -0.56 -3.86 1.07
N GLY A 122 -0.35 -4.13 2.35
CA GLY A 122 -1.39 -3.97 3.39
C GLY A 122 -1.97 -2.55 3.44
N TRP A 123 -1.11 -1.54 3.30
CA TRP A 123 -1.50 -0.13 3.17
C TRP A 123 -2.49 0.14 2.03
N LYS A 124 -2.37 -0.58 0.91
CA LYS A 124 -3.27 -0.44 -0.24
C LYS A 124 -4.67 -0.99 0.09
N VAL A 125 -4.73 -2.14 0.77
CA VAL A 125 -6.00 -2.73 1.18
C VAL A 125 -6.68 -1.86 2.24
N TYR A 126 -5.92 -1.34 3.21
CA TYR A 126 -6.39 -0.35 4.17
C TYR A 126 -7.01 0.87 3.48
N ASP A 127 -6.27 1.49 2.56
CA ASP A 127 -6.68 2.67 1.79
C ASP A 127 -8.00 2.42 1.03
N GLN A 128 -8.12 1.28 0.36
CA GLN A 128 -9.33 0.87 -0.35
C GLN A 128 -10.52 0.72 0.60
N GLN A 129 -10.37 -0.04 1.69
CA GLN A 129 -11.46 -0.28 2.64
C GLN A 129 -11.90 1.00 3.34
N PHE A 130 -10.94 1.88 3.68
CA PHE A 130 -11.25 3.18 4.26
C PHE A 130 -12.08 4.04 3.31
N ARG A 131 -11.67 4.17 2.03
CA ARG A 131 -12.44 4.96 1.05
C ARG A 131 -13.82 4.36 0.77
N LEU A 132 -13.95 3.03 0.75
CA LEU A 132 -15.26 2.36 0.66
C LEU A 132 -16.15 2.70 1.87
N LYS A 133 -15.59 2.72 3.07
CA LYS A 133 -16.32 3.08 4.29
C LYS A 133 -16.73 4.57 4.29
N LYS A 134 -15.83 5.47 3.87
CA LYS A 134 -16.11 6.90 3.69
C LYS A 134 -17.16 7.17 2.62
N ALA A 135 -17.17 6.41 1.52
CA ALA A 135 -18.21 6.52 0.49
C ALA A 135 -19.60 6.09 1.02
N ARG A 136 -19.65 5.07 1.89
CA ARG A 136 -20.90 4.65 2.55
C ARG A 136 -21.35 5.61 3.64
N ASN A 137 -20.42 6.27 4.31
CA ASN A 137 -20.70 7.24 5.35
C ASN A 137 -19.89 8.53 5.13
N PRO A 138 -20.41 9.49 4.32
CA PRO A 138 -19.72 10.74 4.03
C PRO A 138 -19.44 11.61 5.26
N ALA A 139 -20.16 11.43 6.37
CA ALA A 139 -19.91 12.16 7.61
C ALA A 139 -18.66 11.68 8.37
N MET A 140 -18.10 10.52 8.01
CA MET A 140 -16.86 10.00 8.60
C MET A 140 -15.69 10.95 8.34
N SER A 141 -14.92 11.33 9.37
CA SER A 141 -13.77 12.21 9.16
C SER A 141 -12.62 11.49 8.43
N TRP A 142 -11.98 12.17 7.48
CA TRP A 142 -10.71 11.73 6.90
C TRP A 142 -9.57 11.69 7.95
N ALA A 143 -9.62 12.56 8.97
CA ALA A 143 -8.53 12.75 9.92
C ALA A 143 -8.36 11.62 10.94
N THR A 144 -9.34 10.72 11.04
CA THR A 144 -9.38 9.65 12.04
C THR A 144 -8.95 8.34 11.41
N VAL A 145 -7.90 7.73 11.98
CA VAL A 145 -7.47 6.38 11.60
C VAL A 145 -8.53 5.39 12.06
N ASP A 146 -8.99 4.54 11.13
CA ASP A 146 -9.88 3.44 11.48
C ASP A 146 -9.07 2.33 12.15
N GLN A 147 -9.22 2.19 13.46
CA GLN A 147 -8.39 1.29 14.28
C GLN A 147 -8.55 -0.17 13.87
N GLU A 148 -9.77 -0.61 13.51
CA GLU A 148 -10.04 -1.97 13.09
C GLU A 148 -9.37 -2.28 11.75
N LEU A 149 -9.56 -1.39 10.75
CA LEU A 149 -8.88 -1.54 9.46
C LEU A 149 -7.36 -1.44 9.62
N TRP A 150 -6.87 -0.57 10.52
CA TRP A 150 -5.45 -0.41 10.77
C TRP A 150 -4.85 -1.69 11.37
N LEU A 151 -5.50 -2.30 12.36
CA LEU A 151 -5.07 -3.58 12.94
C LEU A 151 -5.14 -4.74 11.92
N LEU A 152 -6.14 -4.73 11.04
CA LEU A 152 -6.38 -5.78 10.04
C LEU A 152 -5.45 -5.73 8.82
N TYR A 153 -4.85 -4.57 8.51
CA TYR A 153 -4.08 -4.42 7.27
C TYR A 153 -2.71 -3.76 7.45
N ILE A 154 -2.52 -2.97 8.51
CA ILE A 154 -1.26 -2.30 8.81
C ILE A 154 -0.54 -3.10 9.91
N HIS A 155 -0.03 -4.26 9.55
CA HIS A 155 0.78 -5.08 10.45
C HIS A 155 2.27 -4.80 10.24
N THR A 156 2.96 -4.49 11.32
CA THR A 156 4.42 -4.60 11.40
C THR A 156 4.76 -6.04 11.80
N VAL A 157 5.07 -6.95 10.86
CA VAL A 157 5.80 -8.16 11.30
C VAL A 157 7.27 -7.80 11.42
N GLN A 158 7.59 -7.15 12.54
CA GLN A 158 8.83 -7.38 13.29
C GLN A 158 8.47 -7.21 14.77
N PRO A 159 8.47 -8.32 15.50
CA PRO A 159 9.37 -8.38 16.64
C PRO A 159 10.34 -9.56 16.48
N ASN A 160 11.60 -9.31 16.81
CA ASN A 160 12.55 -10.32 17.30
C ASN A 160 12.02 -10.92 18.60
N VAL A 161 10.92 -11.66 18.53
CA VAL A 161 10.45 -12.55 19.61
C VAL A 161 10.66 -13.99 19.14
N PRO A 162 11.21 -14.88 19.99
CA PRO A 162 11.34 -16.29 19.64
C PRO A 162 9.93 -16.84 19.40
N SER A 163 9.55 -17.03 18.13
CA SER A 163 8.27 -17.61 17.75
C SER A 163 8.29 -19.10 18.08
N TYR A 164 7.65 -19.44 19.20
CA TYR A 164 7.17 -20.79 19.41
C TYR A 164 5.93 -20.99 18.53
N GLY A 165 6.08 -21.79 17.47
CA GLY A 165 5.00 -22.52 16.82
C GLY A 165 4.11 -21.73 15.85
N VAL A 166 4.54 -21.60 14.60
CA VAL A 166 3.60 -21.60 13.46
C VAL A 166 4.17 -22.55 12.40
N ASN A 167 3.39 -23.57 12.05
CA ASN A 167 3.72 -24.60 11.08
C ASN A 167 4.23 -23.98 9.76
N MET A 168 5.54 -24.07 9.53
CA MET A 168 6.17 -23.51 8.35
C MET A 168 5.83 -24.37 7.13
N VAL A 169 5.47 -23.68 6.04
CA VAL A 169 5.43 -24.26 4.68
C VAL A 169 6.73 -25.01 4.47
N ASN A 170 6.63 -26.34 4.37
CA ASN A 170 7.74 -27.26 4.22
C ASN A 170 8.40 -26.97 2.87
N THR A 171 9.45 -26.15 2.89
CA THR A 171 10.28 -26.00 1.71
C THR A 171 11.04 -27.32 1.59
N ASN A 172 10.91 -28.03 0.47
CA ASN A 172 11.62 -29.29 0.20
C ASN A 172 13.16 -29.13 0.13
N ARG A 173 13.69 -28.00 0.64
CA ARG A 173 15.10 -27.66 0.75
C ARG A 173 15.65 -28.22 2.06
N LYS A 174 16.88 -28.74 2.00
CA LYS A 174 17.57 -29.34 3.14
C LYS A 174 18.28 -28.29 3.99
N CYS A 175 18.36 -28.53 5.30
CA CYS A 175 18.99 -27.61 6.24
C CYS A 175 20.52 -27.68 6.14
N TYR A 176 21.17 -26.59 5.73
CA TYR A 176 22.64 -26.55 5.64
C TYR A 176 23.31 -26.54 7.02
N GLU A 177 22.71 -25.89 8.01
CA GLU A 177 23.27 -25.80 9.36
C GLU A 177 23.34 -27.18 10.02
N PHE A 178 22.24 -27.93 10.01
CA PHE A 178 22.22 -29.34 10.40
C PHE A 178 23.31 -30.13 9.66
N ASN A 179 23.41 -29.97 8.34
CA ASN A 179 24.32 -30.79 7.53
C ASN A 179 25.81 -30.45 7.70
N ASN A 180 26.14 -29.19 7.97
CA ASN A 180 27.52 -28.71 8.05
C ASN A 180 28.05 -28.65 9.49
N ILE A 181 27.19 -28.42 10.48
CA ILE A 181 27.55 -28.28 11.90
C ILE A 181 27.19 -29.55 12.69
N GLY A 182 26.27 -30.37 12.18
CA GLY A 182 25.78 -31.58 12.83
C GLY A 182 24.61 -31.35 13.78
N THR A 183 24.35 -30.10 14.13
CA THR A 183 23.26 -29.67 14.99
C THR A 183 22.58 -28.46 14.36
N CYS A 184 21.27 -28.34 14.54
CA CYS A 184 20.52 -27.15 14.15
C CYS A 184 19.88 -26.58 15.41
N MET A 185 20.19 -25.33 15.72
CA MET A 185 19.74 -24.67 16.96
C MET A 185 18.31 -24.12 16.84
N LEU A 186 17.69 -24.24 15.67
CA LEU A 186 16.30 -23.83 15.43
C LEU A 186 15.35 -24.93 15.91
N PRO A 187 14.54 -24.69 16.97
CA PRO A 187 13.63 -25.70 17.54
C PRO A 187 12.53 -26.13 16.55
N GLN A 188 12.25 -25.32 15.53
CA GLN A 188 11.30 -25.58 14.45
C GLN A 188 11.96 -25.18 13.12
N CYS A 189 12.92 -25.97 12.64
CA CYS A 189 13.63 -25.65 11.41
C CYS A 189 12.71 -25.73 10.17
N ARG A 190 12.70 -24.67 9.35
CA ARG A 190 11.96 -24.62 8.07
C ARG A 190 12.40 -25.67 7.05
N TYR A 191 13.66 -26.10 7.18
CA TYR A 191 14.35 -26.94 6.22
C TYR A 191 14.45 -28.38 6.72
N ILE A 192 14.38 -29.34 5.80
CA ILE A 192 14.37 -30.76 6.17
C ILE A 192 15.75 -31.19 6.70
N HIS A 193 15.79 -31.84 7.86
CA HIS A 193 16.98 -32.45 8.46
C HIS A 193 17.28 -33.82 7.85
N LYS A 194 17.65 -33.82 6.56
CA LYS A 194 18.13 -34.99 5.83
C LYS A 194 19.52 -34.73 5.29
N CYS A 195 20.34 -35.77 5.23
CA CYS A 195 21.69 -35.70 4.70
C CYS A 195 21.71 -35.08 3.28
N LEU A 196 22.59 -34.10 3.06
CA LEU A 196 22.80 -33.51 1.72
C LEU A 196 23.27 -34.55 0.71
N ARG A 197 24.02 -35.57 1.15
CA ARG A 197 24.63 -36.60 0.30
C ARG A 197 23.71 -37.80 0.03
N CYS A 198 23.13 -38.41 1.07
CA CYS A 198 22.42 -39.70 0.93
C CYS A 198 20.94 -39.68 1.36
N ASN A 199 20.38 -38.51 1.68
CA ASN A 199 19.00 -38.35 2.21
C ASN A 199 18.70 -39.06 3.55
N GLY A 200 19.68 -39.69 4.20
CA GLY A 200 19.50 -40.37 5.48
C GLY A 200 19.24 -39.43 6.68
N PRO A 201 18.82 -40.00 7.85
CA PRO A 201 18.52 -39.25 9.07
C PRO A 201 19.80 -38.90 9.86
N HIS A 202 20.78 -38.31 9.19
CA HIS A 202 22.04 -37.86 9.79
C HIS A 202 22.56 -36.62 9.03
N PRO A 203 23.41 -35.80 9.64
CA PRO A 203 24.00 -34.64 8.97
C PRO A 203 25.10 -35.06 7.98
N ALA A 204 25.33 -34.29 6.92
CA ALA A 204 26.32 -34.61 5.89
C ALA A 204 27.74 -34.82 6.44
N ILE A 205 28.11 -34.14 7.53
CA ILE A 205 29.39 -34.36 8.22
C ILE A 205 29.55 -35.77 8.80
N ASN A 206 28.43 -36.43 9.16
CA ASN A 206 28.43 -37.80 9.70
C ASN A 206 28.05 -38.83 8.64
N CYS A 207 28.03 -38.44 7.36
CA CYS A 207 27.69 -39.32 6.27
C CYS A 207 28.84 -40.25 5.94
N ARG A 208 28.58 -41.55 6.00
CA ARG A 208 29.54 -42.61 5.63
C ARG A 208 29.53 -42.94 4.13
N VAL A 209 28.65 -42.30 3.35
CA VAL A 209 28.57 -42.48 1.89
C VAL A 209 29.60 -41.56 1.21
N PRO A 210 30.48 -42.09 0.33
CA PRO A 210 31.42 -41.29 -0.44
C PRO A 210 30.69 -40.24 -1.30
N GLN A 211 31.26 -39.04 -1.46
CA GLN A 211 30.67 -37.95 -2.26
C GLN A 211 30.36 -38.36 -3.71
N ASN A 212 31.04 -39.40 -4.20
CA ASN A 212 31.05 -39.83 -5.59
C ASN A 212 29.82 -40.67 -5.97
N GLU A 213 29.06 -41.15 -4.99
CA GLU A 213 27.89 -42.03 -5.20
C GLU A 213 26.54 -41.32 -4.96
N ALA A 214 26.56 -40.05 -4.54
CA ALA A 214 25.38 -39.28 -4.13
C ALA A 214 24.45 -38.87 -5.29
N GLY A 215 24.88 -39.05 -6.55
CA GLY A 215 24.12 -38.68 -7.75
C GLY A 215 23.32 -39.81 -8.41
N LEU A 216 23.44 -41.06 -7.95
CA LEU A 216 23.03 -42.25 -8.74
C LEU A 216 21.91 -43.10 -8.13
N ARG A 217 21.21 -42.63 -7.08
CA ARG A 217 20.05 -43.33 -6.50
C ARG A 217 18.77 -42.50 -6.48
N MET A 218 18.49 -41.78 -7.56
CA MET A 218 17.14 -41.32 -7.91
C MET A 218 16.59 -42.26 -8.98
N GLY A 219 15.99 -43.38 -8.55
CA GLY A 219 15.31 -44.31 -9.45
C GLY A 219 14.88 -45.58 -8.71
N ASN A 220 13.56 -45.77 -8.63
CA ASN A 220 12.81 -46.95 -8.13
C ASN A 220 12.86 -47.11 -6.59
N PHE A 221 11.76 -47.07 -5.84
CA PHE A 221 10.35 -47.41 -6.07
C PHE A 221 9.43 -46.44 -5.34
#